data_AF-F0Z929-F1
#
_entry.id   AF-F0Z929-F1
#
_cell.length_a   1.000
_cell.length_b   1.000
_cell.length_c   1.000
_cell.angle_alpha   90.00
_cell.angle_beta   90.00
_cell.angle_gamma   90.00
#
_symmetry.space_group_name_H-M   'P 1'
#
loop_
_entity.id
_entity.type
_entity.pdbx_description
1 polymer ?
#
loop_
_entity_poly.entity_id
_entity_poly.type
_entity_poly.pdbx_seq_one_letter_code
_entity_poly.pdbx_strand_id
1 'polypeptide(L)'
;MKVIIEIKKQLFKDFYAVGATALGIFLVYSTGLIIEKKLHASKKSEASSFDVAKEIYKNKGIKGFFKGTTFALGYKVIVETVKDVQKKIFFDSNGNFKSGEAIAEKDNGNKLINKIKNKIKIKKNITPSAVSIESPTILNSGLNKITKKLNSIYIYLNNDVYKLELLNIVNVVLECPLYLIRDCFLISPNKFKFKEFFKSIKTFKVIKLFAYYAGVSILKSYSDTLIDAIVQEIQNNCEKKPNSLFNYLKFVIIINNNIILKSYFQSLILCPLDYIKIQYSLKVVESMDLGITVGAYKETQIQSPFAIIKKSGLSELYKAFNISFINNILSNVLSKYLDNMELVLNLIAIKKNITKK
;
A
#
# COMPACT_ATOMS: atom_id res chain seq x y z
N MET A 1 -37.90 -19.32 5.99
CA MET A 1 -37.55 -18.55 4.77
C MET A 1 -37.51 -17.02 5.00
N LYS A 2 -38.51 -16.40 5.66
CA LYS A 2 -38.53 -14.95 5.97
C LYS A 2 -37.28 -14.44 6.71
N VAL A 3 -36.82 -15.17 7.74
CA VAL A 3 -35.61 -14.82 8.52
C VAL A 3 -34.34 -14.74 7.66
N ILE A 4 -34.17 -15.63 6.67
CA ILE A 4 -32.99 -15.61 5.77
C ILE A 4 -33.03 -14.38 4.84
N ILE A 5 -34.21 -13.96 4.41
CA ILE A 5 -34.41 -12.79 3.55
C ILE A 5 -34.12 -11.49 4.32
N GLU A 6 -34.60 -11.38 5.56
CA GLU A 6 -34.29 -10.25 6.44
C GLU A 6 -32.79 -10.15 6.75
N ILE A 7 -32.12 -11.29 6.99
CA ILE A 7 -30.68 -11.32 7.23
C ILE A 7 -29.88 -10.87 5.99
N LYS A 8 -30.27 -11.28 4.79
CA LYS A 8 -29.62 -10.83 3.55
C LYS A 8 -29.83 -9.33 3.34
N LYS A 9 -31.01 -8.81 3.63
CA LYS A 9 -31.31 -7.36 3.55
C LYS A 9 -30.48 -6.55 4.55
N GLN A 10 -30.32 -7.03 5.78
CA GLN A 10 -29.52 -6.36 6.80
C GLN A 10 -28.03 -6.37 6.45
N LEU A 11 -27.47 -7.53 6.06
CA LEU A 11 -26.07 -7.62 5.61
C LEU A 11 -25.80 -6.75 4.38
N PHE A 12 -26.75 -6.63 3.46
CA PHE A 12 -26.62 -5.75 2.30
C PHE A 12 -26.66 -4.28 2.71
N LYS A 13 -27.55 -3.89 3.63
CA LYS A 13 -27.60 -2.51 4.18
C LYS A 13 -26.31 -2.15 4.92
N ASP A 14 -25.80 -3.05 5.75
CA ASP A 14 -24.57 -2.83 6.51
C ASP A 14 -23.36 -2.76 5.56
N PHE A 15 -23.26 -3.67 4.59
CA PHE A 15 -22.21 -3.62 3.55
C PHE A 15 -22.28 -2.34 2.71
N TYR A 16 -23.49 -1.84 2.40
CA TYR A 16 -23.68 -0.63 1.61
C TYR A 16 -23.38 0.65 2.39
N ALA A 17 -23.83 0.74 3.65
CA ALA A 17 -23.53 1.89 4.52
C ALA A 17 -22.03 1.98 4.83
N VAL A 18 -21.40 0.84 5.11
CA VAL A 18 -19.96 0.76 5.39
C VAL A 18 -19.15 0.98 4.11
N GLY A 19 -19.59 0.39 3.01
CA GLY A 19 -19.01 0.60 1.70
C GLY A 19 -19.08 2.07 1.27
N ALA A 20 -20.19 2.76 1.53
CA ALA A 20 -20.37 4.17 1.21
C ALA A 20 -19.47 5.08 2.06
N THR A 21 -19.40 4.87 3.38
CA THR A 21 -18.52 5.66 4.27
C THR A 21 -17.04 5.40 3.96
N ALA A 22 -16.65 4.14 3.78
CA ALA A 22 -15.28 3.79 3.40
C ALA A 22 -14.92 4.34 2.02
N LEU A 23 -15.86 4.34 1.06
CA LEU A 23 -15.68 4.95 -0.25
C LEU A 23 -15.54 6.46 -0.12
N GLY A 24 -16.37 7.13 0.69
CA GLY A 24 -16.28 8.58 0.93
C GLY A 24 -14.92 8.99 1.47
N ILE A 25 -14.45 8.32 2.53
CA ILE A 25 -13.12 8.60 3.11
C ILE A 25 -12.01 8.24 2.12
N PHE A 26 -12.15 7.13 1.38
CA PHE A 26 -11.19 6.74 0.35
C PHE A 26 -11.11 7.76 -0.79
N LEU A 27 -12.23 8.36 -1.19
CA LEU A 27 -12.27 9.41 -2.18
C LEU A 27 -11.50 10.64 -1.69
N VAL A 28 -11.72 11.08 -0.45
CA VAL A 28 -10.96 12.20 0.15
C VAL A 28 -9.47 11.86 0.28
N TYR A 29 -9.14 10.66 0.74
CA TYR A 29 -7.74 10.20 0.81
C TYR A 29 -7.08 10.18 -0.58
N SER A 30 -7.80 9.76 -1.62
CA SER A 30 -7.26 9.67 -2.97
C SER A 30 -6.89 11.03 -3.56
N THR A 31 -7.64 12.09 -3.22
CA THR A 31 -7.33 13.46 -3.69
C THR A 31 -6.06 13.99 -3.02
N GLY A 32 -5.89 13.77 -1.72
CA GLY A 32 -4.68 14.15 -1.01
C GLY A 32 -3.45 13.35 -1.45
N LEU A 33 -3.62 12.06 -1.76
CA LEU A 33 -2.53 11.20 -2.24
C LEU A 33 -1.99 11.67 -3.60
N ILE A 34 -2.85 12.02 -4.57
CA ILE A 34 -2.37 12.51 -5.86
C ILE A 34 -1.67 13.87 -5.75
N ILE A 35 -2.17 14.76 -4.88
CA ILE A 35 -1.52 16.05 -4.59
C ILE A 35 -0.14 15.81 -4.00
N GLU A 36 -0.03 14.96 -2.98
CA GLU A 36 1.25 14.58 -2.36
C GLU A 36 2.26 14.05 -3.38
N LYS A 37 1.84 13.08 -4.22
CA LYS A 37 2.75 12.47 -5.20
C LYS A 37 3.19 13.46 -6.28
N LYS A 38 2.28 14.31 -6.78
CA LYS A 38 2.62 15.36 -7.73
C LYS A 38 3.52 16.44 -7.12
N LEU A 39 3.31 16.77 -5.85
CA LEU A 39 4.10 17.75 -5.14
C LEU A 39 5.55 17.27 -4.96
N HIS A 40 5.74 16.01 -4.59
CA HIS A 40 7.07 15.37 -4.58
C HIS A 40 7.70 15.29 -5.98
N ALA A 41 6.91 15.09 -7.03
CA ALA A 41 7.40 15.06 -8.41
C ALA A 41 7.64 16.45 -9.02
N SER A 42 7.24 17.53 -8.34
CA SER A 42 7.33 18.89 -8.87
C SER A 42 8.76 19.41 -8.85
N LYS A 43 9.22 19.91 -10.01
CA LYS A 43 10.52 20.59 -10.15
C LYS A 43 10.56 21.98 -9.50
N LYS A 44 9.40 22.58 -9.20
CA LYS A 44 9.31 23.90 -8.55
C LYS A 44 9.48 23.72 -7.05
N SER A 45 10.60 24.15 -6.48
CA SER A 45 10.92 24.04 -5.04
C SER A 45 9.82 24.62 -4.14
N GLU A 46 9.17 25.70 -4.58
CA GLU A 46 8.15 26.44 -3.79
C GLU A 46 6.71 26.06 -4.13
N ALA A 47 6.47 24.96 -4.86
CA ALA A 47 5.10 24.54 -5.13
C ALA A 47 4.37 24.24 -3.80
N SER A 48 3.20 24.85 -3.59
CA SER A 48 2.31 24.47 -2.49
C SER A 48 1.37 23.33 -2.91
N SER A 49 0.76 22.66 -1.93
CA SER A 49 -0.32 21.69 -2.19
C SER A 49 -1.50 22.35 -2.93
N PHE A 50 -1.78 23.62 -2.66
CA PHE A 50 -2.81 24.40 -3.33
C PHE A 50 -2.47 24.66 -4.80
N ASP A 51 -1.21 24.98 -5.12
CA ASP A 51 -0.77 25.18 -6.51
C ASP A 51 -0.92 23.89 -7.32
N VAL A 52 -0.53 22.75 -6.74
CA VAL A 52 -0.70 21.44 -7.36
C VAL A 52 -2.17 21.10 -7.56
N ALA A 53 -3.02 21.36 -6.56
CA ALA A 53 -4.47 21.15 -6.67
C ALA A 53 -5.09 22.04 -7.77
N LYS A 54 -4.69 23.31 -7.82
CA LYS A 54 -5.13 24.27 -8.85
C LYS A 54 -4.69 23.84 -10.24
N GLU A 55 -3.47 23.32 -10.39
CA GLU A 55 -2.97 22.77 -11.65
C GLU A 55 -3.76 21.53 -12.09
N ILE A 56 -4.05 20.60 -11.17
CA ILE A 56 -4.89 19.42 -11.46
C ILE A 56 -6.26 19.86 -11.95
N TYR A 57 -6.91 20.79 -11.25
CA TYR A 57 -8.23 21.28 -11.60
C TYR A 57 -8.23 21.98 -12.97
N LYS A 58 -7.27 22.88 -13.21
CA LYS A 58 -7.15 23.58 -14.50
C LYS A 58 -6.95 22.63 -15.68
N ASN A 59 -6.10 21.61 -15.51
CA ASN A 59 -5.71 20.74 -16.63
C ASN A 59 -6.66 19.55 -16.84
N LYS A 60 -7.33 19.07 -15.78
CA LYS A 60 -8.09 17.80 -15.80
C LYS A 60 -9.48 17.90 -15.16
N GLY A 61 -9.85 19.06 -14.63
CA GLY A 61 -11.08 19.25 -13.85
C GLY A 61 -11.13 18.38 -12.59
N ILE A 62 -12.32 18.22 -12.04
CA ILE A 62 -12.54 17.42 -10.82
C ILE A 62 -12.15 15.94 -10.98
N LYS A 63 -12.29 15.40 -12.20
CA LYS A 63 -11.87 14.02 -12.53
C LYS A 63 -10.37 13.82 -12.36
N GLY A 64 -9.57 14.89 -12.42
CA GLY A 64 -8.13 14.86 -12.20
C GLY A 64 -7.75 14.37 -10.81
N PHE A 65 -8.51 14.75 -9.77
CA PHE A 65 -8.24 14.37 -8.38
C PHE A 65 -8.48 12.88 -8.11
N PHE A 66 -9.31 12.23 -8.93
CA PHE A 66 -9.61 10.80 -8.83
C PHE A 66 -8.82 9.96 -9.85
N LYS A 67 -7.80 10.55 -10.47
CA LYS A 67 -6.89 9.80 -11.35
C LYS A 67 -6.21 8.73 -10.50
N GLY A 68 -6.51 7.47 -10.80
CA GLY A 68 -5.85 6.32 -10.18
C GLY A 68 -6.66 5.68 -9.06
N THR A 69 -7.80 6.25 -8.68
CA THR A 69 -8.69 5.70 -7.65
C THR A 69 -9.16 4.28 -8.01
N THR A 70 -9.60 4.04 -9.24
CA THR A 70 -9.98 2.70 -9.70
C THR A 70 -8.80 1.72 -9.67
N PHE A 71 -7.61 2.18 -10.05
CA PHE A 71 -6.40 1.36 -9.97
C PHE A 71 -6.05 1.04 -8.52
N ALA A 72 -6.12 2.01 -7.62
CA ALA A 72 -5.85 1.83 -6.19
C ALA A 72 -6.83 0.85 -5.52
N LEU A 73 -8.11 0.86 -5.92
CA LEU A 73 -9.10 -0.12 -5.45
C LEU A 73 -8.78 -1.53 -5.97
N GLY A 74 -8.58 -1.68 -7.28
CA GLY A 74 -8.24 -2.98 -7.86
C GLY A 74 -6.91 -3.53 -7.33
N TYR A 75 -5.96 -2.63 -7.10
CA TYR A 75 -4.69 -2.92 -6.46
C TYR A 75 -4.87 -3.49 -5.05
N LYS A 76 -5.67 -2.85 -4.19
CA LYS A 76 -5.91 -3.33 -2.82
C LYS A 76 -6.47 -4.75 -2.79
N VAL A 77 -7.36 -5.09 -3.72
CA VAL A 77 -7.90 -6.45 -3.86
C VAL A 77 -6.79 -7.46 -4.21
N ILE A 78 -5.88 -7.10 -5.11
CA ILE A 78 -4.75 -7.97 -5.49
C ILE A 78 -3.83 -8.19 -4.29
N VAL A 79 -3.49 -7.12 -3.56
CA VAL A 79 -2.64 -7.19 -2.36
C VAL A 79 -3.24 -8.12 -1.31
N GLU A 80 -4.51 -7.91 -0.95
CA GLU A 80 -5.16 -8.77 0.05
C GLU A 80 -5.27 -10.22 -0.42
N THR A 81 -5.46 -10.44 -1.73
CA THR A 81 -5.41 -11.80 -2.29
C THR A 81 -4.02 -12.43 -2.16
N VAL A 82 -2.96 -11.66 -2.38
CA VAL A 82 -1.57 -12.14 -2.20
C VAL A 82 -1.31 -12.47 -0.74
N LYS A 83 -1.70 -11.58 0.20
CA LYS A 83 -1.61 -11.82 1.64
C LYS A 83 -2.37 -13.07 2.07
N ASP A 84 -3.58 -13.28 1.55
CA ASP A 84 -4.37 -14.50 1.82
C ASP A 84 -3.70 -15.77 1.32
N VAL A 85 -3.10 -15.71 0.12
CA VAL A 85 -2.35 -16.84 -0.44
C VAL A 85 -1.11 -17.12 0.41
N GLN A 86 -0.39 -16.07 0.82
CA GLN A 86 0.77 -16.20 1.70
C GLN A 86 0.39 -16.76 3.06
N LYS A 87 -0.68 -16.26 3.68
CA LYS A 87 -1.22 -16.81 4.93
C LYS A 87 -1.44 -18.32 4.81
N LYS A 88 -2.02 -18.78 3.70
CA LYS A 88 -2.22 -20.22 3.45
C LYS A 88 -0.94 -21.01 3.17
N ILE A 89 0.06 -20.37 2.57
CA ILE A 89 1.36 -21.00 2.27
C ILE A 89 2.20 -21.13 3.54
N PHE A 90 2.28 -20.07 4.33
CA PHE A 90 3.21 -19.95 5.45
C PHE A 90 2.58 -20.28 6.80
N PHE A 91 1.25 -20.29 6.93
CA PHE A 91 0.57 -20.56 8.19
C PHE A 91 -0.39 -21.74 8.07
N ASP A 92 -0.50 -22.51 9.16
CA ASP A 92 -1.46 -23.59 9.33
C ASP A 92 -2.86 -23.04 9.69
N SER A 93 -3.83 -23.92 9.90
CA SER A 93 -5.19 -23.53 10.30
C SER A 93 -5.26 -22.88 11.67
N ASN A 94 -4.23 -23.04 12.50
CA ASN A 94 -4.14 -22.49 13.85
C ASN A 94 -3.41 -21.14 13.86
N GLY A 95 -2.96 -20.66 12.70
CA GLY A 95 -2.18 -19.42 12.59
C GLY A 95 -0.72 -19.59 13.01
N ASN A 96 -0.24 -20.83 13.20
CA ASN A 96 1.17 -21.10 13.44
C ASN A 96 1.91 -21.18 12.12
N PHE A 97 3.17 -20.77 12.13
CA PHE A 97 4.01 -20.84 10.95
C PHE A 97 4.34 -22.28 10.59
N LYS A 98 4.13 -22.69 9.34
CA LYS A 98 4.46 -24.03 8.85
C LYS A 98 5.97 -24.22 8.86
N SER A 99 6.47 -25.30 9.45
CA SER A 99 7.90 -25.63 9.40
C SER A 99 8.37 -25.74 7.95
N GLY A 100 9.66 -25.45 7.69
CA GLY A 100 10.22 -25.46 6.34
C GLY A 100 10.11 -26.81 5.61
N GLU A 101 10.06 -27.91 6.35
CA GLU A 101 9.81 -29.25 5.81
C GLU A 101 8.41 -29.39 5.21
N ALA A 102 7.38 -28.76 5.81
CA ALA A 102 6.00 -28.79 5.31
C ALA A 102 5.79 -27.93 4.04
N ILE A 103 6.66 -26.94 3.78
CA ILE A 103 6.60 -26.08 2.59
C ILE A 103 7.40 -26.70 1.43
N ALA A 104 8.41 -27.53 1.73
CA ALA A 104 9.31 -28.14 0.76
C ALA A 104 8.73 -29.38 0.04
N GLU A 105 7.55 -29.88 0.42
CA GLU A 105 6.84 -30.88 -0.37
C GLU A 105 6.47 -30.31 -1.75
N LYS A 106 7.31 -30.65 -2.74
CA LYS A 106 7.30 -30.25 -4.17
C LYS A 106 5.93 -30.28 -4.86
N ASP A 107 4.97 -31.04 -4.34
CA ASP A 107 3.65 -31.23 -4.95
C ASP A 107 2.62 -30.12 -4.66
N ASN A 108 2.76 -29.39 -3.55
CA ASN A 108 1.76 -28.41 -3.14
C ASN A 108 1.85 -27.08 -3.91
N GLY A 109 3.07 -26.67 -4.31
CA GLY A 109 3.27 -25.44 -5.10
C GLY A 109 2.62 -25.51 -6.49
N ASN A 110 2.78 -26.64 -7.19
CA ASN A 110 2.20 -26.84 -8.52
C ASN A 110 0.68 -27.02 -8.48
N LYS A 111 0.14 -27.75 -7.48
CA LYS A 111 -1.31 -27.86 -7.24
C LYS A 111 -1.95 -26.51 -6.93
N LEU A 112 -1.29 -25.65 -6.13
CA LEU A 112 -1.81 -24.34 -5.76
C LEU A 112 -1.79 -23.35 -6.93
N ILE A 113 -0.71 -23.32 -7.73
CA ILE A 113 -0.63 -22.52 -8.96
C ILE A 113 -1.76 -22.92 -9.93
N ASN A 114 -2.05 -24.22 -10.05
CA ASN A 114 -3.17 -24.71 -10.87
C ASN A 114 -4.54 -24.33 -10.28
N LYS A 115 -4.69 -24.31 -8.94
CA LYS A 115 -5.92 -23.87 -8.26
C LYS A 115 -6.17 -22.36 -8.42
N ILE A 116 -5.12 -21.55 -8.38
CA ILE A 116 -5.17 -20.10 -8.66
C ILE A 116 -5.53 -19.85 -10.13
N LYS A 117 -4.89 -20.56 -11.09
CA LYS A 117 -5.23 -20.51 -12.51
C LYS A 117 -6.71 -20.86 -12.77
N ASN A 118 -7.23 -21.87 -12.07
CA ASN A 118 -8.64 -22.29 -12.21
C ASN A 118 -9.62 -21.30 -11.58
N LYS A 119 -9.30 -20.70 -10.42
CA LYS A 119 -10.15 -19.64 -9.84
C LYS A 119 -10.15 -18.34 -10.66
N ILE A 120 -9.03 -17.98 -11.28
CA ILE A 120 -8.94 -16.80 -12.16
C ILE A 120 -9.69 -17.03 -13.49
N LYS A 121 -9.79 -18.27 -13.98
CA LYS A 121 -10.61 -18.61 -15.17
C LYS A 121 -12.12 -18.49 -14.93
N ILE A 122 -12.60 -18.53 -13.68
CA ILE A 122 -14.02 -18.42 -13.35
C ILE A 122 -14.38 -16.94 -13.15
N LYS A 123 -14.48 -16.19 -14.25
CA LYS A 123 -15.30 -14.98 -14.42
C LYS A 123 -15.16 -14.47 -15.87
N LYS A 124 -15.50 -15.34 -16.84
CA LYS A 124 -15.70 -14.92 -18.25
C LYS A 124 -17.15 -14.58 -18.61
N ASN A 125 -18.11 -14.84 -17.71
CA ASN A 125 -19.55 -14.64 -17.97
C ASN A 125 -20.19 -13.53 -17.14
N ILE A 126 -19.43 -12.50 -16.74
CA ILE A 126 -20.02 -11.26 -16.26
C ILE A 126 -19.51 -10.17 -17.20
N THR A 127 -20.38 -9.70 -18.10
CA THR A 127 -20.19 -8.44 -18.81
C THR A 127 -20.25 -7.31 -17.79
N PRO A 128 -19.16 -6.54 -17.67
CA PRO A 128 -19.32 -5.10 -17.73
C PRO A 128 -18.38 -4.53 -18.80
N SER A 129 -19.00 -3.71 -19.64
CA SER A 129 -18.36 -2.87 -20.64
C SER A 129 -17.18 -2.08 -20.04
N ALA A 130 -16.08 -2.07 -20.80
CA ALA A 130 -14.87 -1.25 -20.68
C ALA A 130 -13.74 -1.74 -19.74
N VAL A 131 -12.59 -1.95 -20.41
CA VAL A 131 -11.22 -2.22 -19.92
C VAL A 131 -10.91 -3.70 -19.61
N SER A 132 -10.79 -4.49 -20.68
CA SER A 132 -10.08 -5.78 -20.64
C SER A 132 -8.58 -5.54 -20.45
N ILE A 133 -8.06 -5.79 -19.24
CA ILE A 133 -6.63 -5.86 -18.98
C ILE A 133 -6.14 -7.27 -19.32
N GLU A 134 -5.63 -7.45 -20.54
CA GLU A 134 -4.83 -8.62 -20.91
C GLU A 134 -3.43 -8.51 -20.28
N SER A 135 -3.27 -8.87 -19.01
CA SER A 135 -1.94 -9.04 -18.39
C SER A 135 -1.75 -10.11 -17.29
N PRO A 136 -2.43 -11.28 -17.25
CA PRO A 136 -2.18 -12.26 -16.17
C PRO A 136 -0.92 -13.12 -16.37
N THR A 137 -0.50 -13.38 -17.61
CA THR A 137 0.53 -14.39 -17.93
C THR A 137 1.95 -13.94 -17.62
N ILE A 138 2.25 -12.65 -17.76
CA ILE A 138 3.60 -12.10 -17.55
C ILE A 138 3.89 -11.86 -16.05
N LEU A 139 2.87 -11.47 -15.27
CA LEU A 139 3.00 -11.32 -13.82
C LEU A 139 3.34 -12.67 -13.14
N ASN A 140 2.73 -13.75 -13.62
CA ASN A 140 2.84 -15.09 -13.03
C ASN A 140 4.24 -15.72 -13.20
N SER A 141 4.95 -15.47 -14.31
CA SER A 141 6.28 -16.05 -14.52
C SER A 141 7.37 -15.35 -13.70
N GLY A 142 7.23 -14.03 -13.49
CA GLY A 142 8.10 -13.25 -12.60
C GLY A 142 7.90 -13.62 -11.13
N LEU A 143 6.65 -13.72 -10.68
CA LEU A 143 6.30 -14.14 -9.32
C LEU A 143 6.90 -15.52 -8.98
N ASN A 144 6.77 -16.51 -9.87
CA ASN A 144 7.30 -17.85 -9.62
C ASN A 144 8.82 -17.92 -9.44
N LYS A 145 9.60 -17.08 -10.15
CA LYS A 145 11.07 -17.02 -9.97
C LYS A 145 11.45 -16.36 -8.65
N ILE A 146 10.71 -15.32 -8.24
CA ILE A 146 10.91 -14.62 -6.97
C ILE A 146 10.57 -15.57 -5.80
N THR A 147 9.42 -16.25 -5.85
CA THR A 147 9.00 -17.23 -4.83
C THR A 147 10.03 -18.35 -4.63
N LYS A 148 10.59 -18.91 -5.71
CA LYS A 148 11.63 -19.96 -5.59
C LYS A 148 12.90 -19.47 -4.87
N LYS A 149 13.31 -18.22 -5.13
CA LYS A 149 14.52 -17.64 -4.52
C LYS A 149 14.29 -17.21 -3.06
N LEU A 150 13.06 -16.86 -2.71
CA LEU A 150 12.66 -16.60 -1.33
C LEU A 150 12.59 -17.89 -0.50
N ASN A 151 12.11 -18.99 -1.08
CA ASN A 151 12.10 -20.30 -0.41
C ASN A 151 13.52 -20.82 -0.09
N SER A 152 14.55 -20.47 -0.87
CA SER A 152 15.94 -20.83 -0.54
C SER A 152 16.53 -20.00 0.60
N ILE A 153 16.06 -18.77 0.80
CA ILE A 153 16.50 -17.89 1.91
C ILE A 153 15.85 -18.35 3.24
N TYR A 154 14.64 -18.90 3.14
CA TYR A 154 13.84 -19.38 4.27
C TYR A 154 14.47 -20.53 5.07
N ILE A 155 15.25 -21.40 4.42
CA ILE A 155 15.85 -22.60 5.04
C ILE A 155 16.86 -22.24 6.15
N TYR A 156 17.29 -20.98 6.26
CA TYR A 156 18.34 -20.54 7.19
C TYR A 156 17.86 -19.89 8.50
N LEU A 157 16.56 -19.70 8.74
CA LEU A 157 16.07 -18.88 9.86
C LEU A 157 15.18 -19.66 10.85
N ASN A 158 15.78 -20.10 11.97
CA ASN A 158 15.11 -20.90 13.02
C ASN A 158 14.52 -20.06 14.18
N ASN A 159 14.49 -18.73 14.07
CA ASN A 159 14.04 -17.85 15.15
C ASN A 159 12.83 -17.00 14.69
N ASP A 160 11.75 -17.00 15.49
CA ASP A 160 10.42 -16.53 15.09
C ASP A 160 10.35 -15.03 14.78
N VAL A 161 11.23 -14.23 15.40
CA VAL A 161 11.37 -12.79 15.10
C VAL A 161 11.77 -12.58 13.64
N TYR A 162 12.75 -13.34 13.15
CA TYR A 162 13.24 -13.23 11.77
C TYR A 162 12.21 -13.71 10.74
N LYS A 163 11.31 -14.62 11.13
CA LYS A 163 10.24 -15.11 10.24
C LYS A 163 9.21 -14.02 9.92
N LEU A 164 8.80 -13.26 10.93
CA LEU A 164 7.84 -12.15 10.75
C LEU A 164 8.45 -11.03 9.92
N GLU A 165 9.71 -10.69 10.17
CA GLU A 165 10.47 -9.72 9.38
C GLU A 165 10.62 -10.15 7.92
N LEU A 166 10.99 -11.41 7.69
CA LEU A 166 11.09 -11.96 6.34
C LEU A 166 9.74 -11.90 5.62
N LEU A 167 8.64 -12.24 6.29
CA LEU A 167 7.30 -12.16 5.70
C LEU A 167 6.95 -10.73 5.29
N ASN A 168 7.27 -9.74 6.13
CA ASN A 168 7.07 -8.32 5.79
C ASN A 168 7.91 -7.91 4.58
N ILE A 169 9.18 -8.32 4.52
CA ILE A 169 10.04 -8.08 3.35
C ILE A 169 9.42 -8.71 2.10
N VAL A 170 8.97 -9.97 2.19
CA VAL A 170 8.34 -10.67 1.06
C VAL A 170 7.08 -9.93 0.61
N ASN A 171 6.21 -9.52 1.53
CA ASN A 171 5.00 -8.75 1.21
C ASN A 171 5.36 -7.49 0.45
N VAL A 172 6.29 -6.70 0.99
CA VAL A 172 6.73 -5.46 0.34
C VAL A 172 7.30 -5.74 -1.05
N VAL A 173 8.15 -6.76 -1.21
CA VAL A 173 8.75 -7.12 -2.51
C VAL A 173 7.69 -7.54 -3.54
N LEU A 174 6.65 -8.28 -3.11
CA LEU A 174 5.57 -8.72 -3.99
C LEU A 174 4.61 -7.57 -4.35
N GLU A 175 4.38 -6.64 -3.44
CA GLU A 175 3.52 -5.46 -3.65
C GLU A 175 4.24 -4.34 -4.43
N CYS A 176 5.57 -4.30 -4.34
CA CYS A 176 6.43 -3.27 -4.92
C CYS A 176 6.14 -2.95 -6.40
N PRO A 177 5.94 -3.92 -7.32
CA PRO A 177 5.67 -3.60 -8.73
C PRO A 177 4.38 -2.81 -8.89
N LEU A 178 3.39 -3.14 -8.08
CA LEU A 178 2.07 -2.52 -8.13
C LEU A 178 2.10 -1.12 -7.51
N TYR A 179 2.84 -0.92 -6.42
CA TYR A 179 3.09 0.42 -5.87
C TYR A 179 3.81 1.31 -6.88
N LEU A 180 4.82 0.76 -7.57
CA LEU A 180 5.55 1.51 -8.58
C LEU A 180 4.63 1.92 -9.74
N ILE A 181 3.82 0.99 -10.24
CA ILE A 181 2.82 1.28 -11.27
C ILE A 181 1.87 2.39 -10.80
N ARG A 182 1.35 2.28 -9.57
CA ARG A 182 0.45 3.29 -8.98
C ARG A 182 1.12 4.66 -8.98
N ASP A 183 2.32 4.75 -8.43
CA ASP A 183 3.01 6.02 -8.26
C ASP A 183 3.34 6.65 -9.63
N CYS A 184 3.83 5.86 -10.59
CA CYS A 184 4.03 6.30 -11.97
C CYS A 184 2.73 6.78 -12.63
N PHE A 185 1.63 6.05 -12.41
CA PHE A 185 0.32 6.41 -12.94
C PHE A 185 -0.18 7.74 -12.37
N LEU A 186 -0.03 7.96 -11.06
CA LEU A 186 -0.47 9.18 -10.37
C LEU A 186 0.28 10.42 -10.86
N ILE A 187 1.62 10.33 -10.97
CA ILE A 187 2.46 11.47 -11.36
C ILE A 187 2.47 11.75 -12.86
N SER A 188 2.14 10.77 -13.71
CA SER A 188 2.21 10.94 -15.16
C SER A 188 1.34 12.11 -15.66
N PRO A 189 1.89 13.03 -16.49
CA PRO A 189 1.12 14.14 -17.03
C PRO A 189 0.02 13.65 -17.98
N ASN A 190 0.34 12.63 -18.79
CA ASN A 190 -0.48 12.13 -19.89
C ASN A 190 -1.26 10.84 -19.54
N LYS A 191 -1.93 10.25 -20.55
CA LYS A 191 -2.53 8.92 -20.46
C LYS A 191 -1.41 7.90 -20.26
N PHE A 192 -1.32 7.33 -19.07
CA PHE A 192 -0.32 6.31 -18.74
C PHE A 192 -0.54 5.05 -19.58
N LYS A 193 0.48 4.65 -20.35
CA LYS A 193 0.39 3.50 -21.26
C LYS A 193 1.02 2.27 -20.59
N PHE A 194 0.18 1.46 -19.93
CA PHE A 194 0.61 0.24 -19.25
C PHE A 194 1.46 -0.70 -20.12
N LYS A 195 1.12 -0.83 -21.41
CA LYS A 195 1.89 -1.68 -22.35
C LYS A 195 3.33 -1.20 -22.52
N GLU A 196 3.55 0.11 -22.58
CA GLU A 196 4.89 0.70 -22.68
C GLU A 196 5.64 0.55 -21.37
N PHE A 197 4.95 0.71 -20.23
CA PHE A 197 5.51 0.47 -18.91
C PHE A 197 6.02 -0.97 -18.74
N PHE A 198 5.23 -1.98 -19.11
CA PHE A 198 5.67 -3.37 -19.00
C PHE A 198 6.76 -3.73 -20.00
N LYS A 199 6.79 -3.10 -21.19
CA LYS A 199 7.89 -3.25 -22.13
C LYS A 199 9.19 -2.72 -21.55
N SER A 200 9.14 -1.56 -20.89
CA SER A 200 10.34 -0.94 -20.34
C SER A 200 10.92 -1.70 -19.14
N ILE A 201 10.06 -2.28 -18.29
CA ILE A 201 10.47 -3.13 -17.16
C ILE A 201 11.29 -4.37 -17.58
N LYS A 202 11.10 -4.91 -18.79
CA LYS A 202 11.78 -6.15 -19.20
C LYS A 202 13.30 -6.04 -19.33
N THR A 203 13.87 -4.83 -19.27
CA THR A 203 15.31 -4.63 -19.41
C THR A 203 16.03 -4.81 -18.06
N PHE A 204 17.19 -5.48 -18.05
CA PHE A 204 17.94 -5.85 -16.83
C PHE A 204 18.24 -4.67 -15.88
N LYS A 205 18.43 -3.46 -16.44
CA LYS A 205 18.65 -2.23 -15.67
C LYS A 205 17.43 -1.83 -14.83
N VAL A 206 16.21 -2.20 -15.24
CA VAL A 206 14.99 -1.94 -14.45
C VAL A 206 14.90 -2.83 -13.22
N ILE A 207 15.59 -3.97 -13.18
CA ILE A 207 15.60 -4.84 -11.99
C ILE A 207 16.35 -4.16 -10.83
N LYS A 208 17.51 -3.54 -11.10
CA LYS A 208 18.26 -2.80 -10.07
C LYS A 208 17.48 -1.59 -9.55
N LEU A 209 16.88 -0.87 -10.49
CA LEU A 209 15.99 0.25 -10.23
C LEU A 209 14.80 -0.20 -9.34
N PHE A 210 14.18 -1.33 -9.66
CA PHE A 210 13.12 -1.94 -8.87
C PHE A 210 13.60 -2.35 -7.47
N ALA A 211 14.81 -2.90 -7.35
CA ALA A 211 15.41 -3.25 -6.06
C ALA A 211 15.62 -2.02 -5.17
N TYR A 212 16.00 -0.87 -5.74
CA TYR A 212 16.10 0.39 -5.00
C TYR A 212 14.74 0.82 -4.44
N TYR A 213 13.70 0.86 -5.28
CA TYR A 213 12.34 1.20 -4.86
C TYR A 213 11.80 0.20 -3.82
N ALA A 214 12.11 -1.09 -3.98
CA ALA A 214 11.77 -2.13 -3.01
C ALA A 214 12.48 -1.89 -1.66
N GLY A 215 13.78 -1.58 -1.68
CA GLY A 215 14.56 -1.28 -0.47
C GLY A 215 14.01 -0.10 0.32
N VAL A 216 13.66 1.00 -0.36
CA VAL A 216 13.02 2.17 0.27
C VAL A 216 11.63 1.80 0.82
N SER A 217 10.87 0.96 0.10
CA SER A 217 9.56 0.50 0.58
C SER A 217 9.66 -0.41 1.79
N ILE A 218 10.70 -1.25 1.86
CA ILE A 218 10.99 -2.11 3.02
C ILE A 218 11.31 -1.22 4.23
N LEU A 219 12.23 -0.26 4.05
CA LEU A 219 12.59 0.70 5.09
C LEU A 219 11.36 1.49 5.60
N LYS A 220 10.48 1.89 4.68
CA LYS A 220 9.21 2.55 5.02
C LYS A 220 8.33 1.65 5.89
N SER A 221 8.19 0.37 5.53
CA SER A 221 7.40 -0.60 6.30
C SER A 221 7.95 -0.81 7.71
N TYR A 222 9.28 -0.95 7.85
CA TYR A 222 9.92 -1.07 9.17
C TYR A 222 9.75 0.20 10.01
N SER A 223 9.88 1.37 9.37
CA SER A 223 9.70 2.66 10.03
C SER A 223 8.28 2.82 10.58
N ASP A 224 7.26 2.35 9.85
CA ASP A 224 5.86 2.39 10.30
C ASP A 224 5.64 1.51 11.55
N THR A 225 6.20 0.30 11.58
CA THR A 225 6.17 -0.57 12.78
C THR A 225 6.88 0.07 13.97
N LEU A 226 8.03 0.72 13.73
CA LEU A 226 8.76 1.43 14.79
C LEU A 226 7.97 2.62 15.33
N ILE A 227 7.28 3.35 14.46
CA ILE A 227 6.38 4.45 14.87
C ILE A 227 5.29 3.93 15.79
N ASP A 228 4.68 2.79 15.46
CA ASP A 228 3.65 2.19 16.31
C ASP A 228 4.16 1.85 17.71
N ALA A 229 5.38 1.27 17.79
CA ALA A 229 6.02 0.99 19.07
C ALA A 229 6.32 2.28 19.88
N ILE A 230 6.81 3.33 19.21
CA ILE A 230 7.08 4.63 19.85
C ILE A 230 5.78 5.24 20.38
N VAL A 231 4.72 5.25 19.58
CA VAL A 231 3.42 5.81 19.96
C VAL A 231 2.84 5.06 21.15
N GLN A 232 2.93 3.73 21.16
CA GLN A 232 2.47 2.91 22.27
C GLN A 232 3.26 3.17 23.56
N GLU A 233 4.59 3.32 23.46
CA GLU A 233 5.43 3.62 24.62
C GLU A 233 5.15 5.03 25.18
N ILE A 234 4.92 6.02 24.32
CA ILE A 234 4.47 7.35 24.75
C ILE A 234 3.14 7.26 25.49
N GLN A 235 2.17 6.52 24.94
CA GLN A 235 0.87 6.32 25.59
C GLN A 235 1.02 5.69 26.98
N ASN A 236 1.78 4.59 27.09
CA ASN A 236 2.01 3.90 28.36
C ASN A 236 2.63 4.83 29.41
N ASN A 237 3.58 5.68 29.01
CA ASN A 237 4.23 6.62 29.91
C ASN A 237 3.31 7.78 30.31
N CYS A 238 2.45 8.26 29.41
CA CYS A 238 1.41 9.26 29.72
C CYS A 238 0.36 8.73 30.71
N GLU A 239 0.03 7.44 30.66
CA GLU A 239 -0.92 6.81 31.59
C GLU A 239 -0.33 6.66 33.00
N LYS A 240 0.98 6.36 33.10
CA LYS A 240 1.68 6.13 34.38
C LYS A 240 2.02 7.40 35.17
N LYS A 241 2.16 8.57 34.53
CA LYS A 241 2.58 9.82 35.19
C LYS A 241 1.58 10.96 34.96
N PRO A 242 0.56 11.13 35.82
CA PRO A 242 -0.40 12.22 35.71
C PRO A 242 0.23 13.54 36.20
N ASN A 243 1.04 14.18 35.36
CA ASN A 243 1.53 15.54 35.59
C ASN A 243 0.63 16.56 34.86
N SER A 244 0.59 17.82 35.30
CA SER A 244 -0.34 18.84 34.74
C SER A 244 -0.17 19.07 33.23
N LEU A 245 1.07 19.10 32.72
CA LEU A 245 1.37 19.15 31.28
C LEU A 245 0.93 17.86 30.54
N PHE A 246 1.03 16.72 31.23
CA PHE A 246 0.57 15.44 30.73
C PHE A 246 -0.95 15.35 30.68
N ASN A 247 -1.71 16.10 31.47
CA ASN A 247 -3.17 16.06 31.42
C ASN A 247 -3.72 16.65 30.11
N TYR A 248 -3.10 17.70 29.56
CA TYR A 248 -3.48 18.23 28.24
C TYR A 248 -3.09 17.27 27.10
N LEU A 249 -1.86 16.75 27.13
CA LEU A 249 -1.42 15.73 26.17
C LEU A 249 -2.28 14.46 26.25
N LYS A 250 -2.62 14.01 27.45
CA LYS A 250 -3.52 12.88 27.72
C LYS A 250 -4.91 13.16 27.19
N PHE A 251 -5.44 14.37 27.35
CA PHE A 251 -6.73 14.76 26.74
C PHE A 251 -6.68 14.68 25.20
N VAL A 252 -5.65 15.25 24.57
CA VAL A 252 -5.48 15.21 23.10
C VAL A 252 -5.22 13.79 22.58
N ILE A 253 -4.44 12.99 23.30
CA ILE A 253 -4.08 11.61 22.97
C ILE A 253 -5.27 10.66 23.13
N ILE A 254 -6.01 10.75 24.25
CA ILE A 254 -7.17 9.90 24.54
C ILE A 254 -8.32 10.22 23.59
N ILE A 255 -8.64 11.50 23.38
CA ILE A 255 -9.75 11.88 22.50
C ILE A 255 -9.49 11.45 21.05
N ASN A 256 -8.25 11.61 20.58
CA ASN A 256 -7.90 11.24 19.22
C ASN A 256 -7.37 9.81 19.10
N ASN A 257 -7.37 9.00 20.16
CA ASN A 257 -6.85 7.63 20.16
C ASN A 257 -5.47 7.49 19.48
N ASN A 258 -4.51 8.35 19.83
CA ASN A 258 -3.19 8.46 19.21
C ASN A 258 -3.16 8.81 17.71
N ILE A 259 -4.29 9.04 17.04
CA ILE A 259 -4.34 9.27 15.59
C ILE A 259 -3.42 10.41 15.18
N ILE A 260 -3.55 11.58 15.82
CA ILE A 260 -2.74 12.76 15.49
C ILE A 260 -1.26 12.50 15.71
N LEU A 261 -0.90 11.88 16.84
CA LEU A 261 0.49 11.60 17.20
C LEU A 261 1.13 10.60 16.22
N LYS A 262 0.42 9.49 15.93
CA LYS A 262 0.84 8.50 14.94
C LYS A 262 1.00 9.14 13.56
N SER A 263 0.02 9.92 13.11
CA SER A 263 0.07 10.60 11.82
C SER A 263 1.21 11.61 11.73
N TYR A 264 1.54 12.30 12.83
CA TYR A 264 2.67 13.23 12.88
C TYR A 264 3.99 12.49 12.71
N PHE A 265 4.23 11.44 13.50
CA PHE A 265 5.45 10.63 13.37
C PHE A 265 5.56 9.92 12.02
N GLN A 266 4.46 9.39 11.48
CA GLN A 266 4.40 8.86 10.12
C GLN A 266 4.82 9.91 9.09
N SER A 267 4.32 11.14 9.21
CA SER A 267 4.68 12.20 8.25
C SER A 267 6.13 12.64 8.41
N LEU A 268 6.62 12.71 9.64
CA LEU A 268 7.99 13.09 9.94
C LEU A 268 9.00 12.08 9.40
N ILE A 269 8.76 10.79 9.63
CA ILE A 269 9.74 9.75 9.28
C ILE A 269 9.54 9.28 7.83
N LEU A 270 8.29 9.17 7.37
CA LEU A 270 7.99 8.54 6.07
C LEU A 270 7.97 9.53 4.90
N CYS A 271 7.75 10.83 5.13
CA CYS A 271 7.73 11.83 4.03
C CYS A 271 9.05 11.88 3.24
N PRO A 272 10.24 11.88 3.87
CA PRO A 272 11.51 11.78 3.13
C PRO A 272 11.62 10.50 2.29
N LEU A 273 11.15 9.37 2.82
CA LEU A 273 11.17 8.08 2.12
C LEU A 273 10.21 8.10 0.92
N ASP A 274 9.03 8.68 1.07
CA ASP A 274 8.08 8.89 -0.02
C ASP A 274 8.63 9.82 -1.10
N TYR A 275 9.32 10.91 -0.72
CA TYR A 275 10.00 11.77 -1.68
C TYR A 275 11.00 10.98 -2.53
N ILE A 276 11.92 10.24 -1.88
CA ILE A 276 12.96 9.43 -2.55
C ILE A 276 12.31 8.42 -3.52
N LYS A 277 11.27 7.74 -3.06
CA LYS A 277 10.50 6.76 -3.83
C LYS A 277 9.79 7.37 -5.03
N ILE A 278 9.29 8.60 -4.92
CA ILE A 278 8.66 9.31 -6.04
C ILE A 278 9.68 9.81 -7.05
N GLN A 279 10.87 10.26 -6.64
CA GLN A 279 11.92 10.64 -7.60
C GLN A 279 12.24 9.48 -8.55
N TYR A 280 12.28 8.26 -8.01
CA TYR A 280 12.41 7.06 -8.81
C TYR A 280 11.27 6.89 -9.83
N SER A 281 10.03 6.98 -9.36
CA SER A 281 8.84 6.84 -10.21
C SER A 281 8.82 7.92 -11.31
N LEU A 282 9.25 9.14 -10.99
CA LEU A 282 9.35 10.25 -11.93
C LEU A 282 10.35 9.93 -13.04
N LYS A 283 11.52 9.36 -12.73
CA LYS A 283 12.50 8.95 -13.74
C LYS A 283 11.96 7.87 -14.68
N VAL A 284 11.19 6.94 -14.12
CA VAL A 284 10.50 5.90 -14.89
C VAL A 284 9.44 6.50 -15.83
N VAL A 285 8.72 7.54 -15.40
CA VAL A 285 7.77 8.26 -16.26
C VAL A 285 8.47 9.11 -17.31
N GLU A 286 9.49 9.89 -16.95
CA GLU A 286 10.25 10.76 -17.87
C GLU A 286 10.87 9.94 -19.02
N SER A 287 11.39 8.74 -18.74
CA SER A 287 11.92 7.85 -19.77
C SER A 287 10.85 7.32 -20.74
N MET A 288 9.63 7.05 -20.25
CA MET A 288 8.53 6.63 -21.12
C MET A 288 8.06 7.76 -22.03
N ASP A 289 7.95 8.99 -21.51
CA ASP A 289 7.51 10.15 -22.29
C ASP A 289 8.50 10.49 -23.42
N LEU A 290 9.79 10.25 -23.21
CA LEU A 290 10.84 10.46 -24.22
C LEU A 290 10.92 9.32 -25.27
N GLY A 291 10.12 8.26 -25.14
CA GLY A 291 10.24 7.06 -25.98
C GLY A 291 11.56 6.30 -25.80
N ILE A 292 12.33 6.67 -24.78
CA ILE A 292 13.63 6.06 -24.47
C ILE A 292 13.36 4.78 -23.68
N THR A 293 13.97 3.67 -24.10
CA THR A 293 13.95 2.46 -23.26
C THR A 293 14.58 2.80 -21.91
N VAL A 294 13.90 2.52 -20.79
CA VAL A 294 14.36 2.83 -19.42
C VAL A 294 15.81 2.34 -19.18
N GLY A 295 16.29 1.36 -19.94
CA GLY A 295 17.68 0.92 -19.97
C GLY A 295 18.75 1.94 -20.42
N ALA A 296 18.41 3.11 -20.97
CA ALA A 296 19.38 4.17 -21.25
C ALA A 296 19.62 5.12 -20.05
N TYR A 297 18.82 5.01 -18.99
CA TYR A 297 19.04 5.80 -17.77
C TYR A 297 20.32 5.35 -17.06
N LYS A 298 21.28 6.26 -16.90
CA LYS A 298 22.46 6.02 -16.05
C LYS A 298 22.01 6.06 -14.58
N GLU A 299 22.41 5.06 -13.79
CA GLU A 299 22.17 5.00 -12.34
C GLU A 299 22.57 6.30 -11.63
N THR A 300 23.53 7.04 -12.18
CA THR A 300 24.01 8.33 -11.71
C THR A 300 22.95 9.45 -11.67
N GLN A 301 21.78 9.25 -12.29
CA GLN A 301 20.70 10.25 -12.31
C GLN A 301 19.68 10.10 -11.17
N ILE A 302 19.67 8.98 -10.44
CA ILE A 302 18.96 8.90 -9.17
C ILE A 302 19.87 9.52 -8.13
N GLN A 303 19.52 10.74 -7.71
CA GLN A 303 20.28 11.41 -6.66
C GLN A 303 20.11 10.65 -5.36
N SER A 304 21.23 10.34 -4.71
CA SER A 304 21.18 9.82 -3.34
C SER A 304 20.51 10.85 -2.42
N PRO A 305 19.92 10.43 -1.29
CA PRO A 305 19.35 11.36 -0.31
C PRO A 305 20.33 12.46 0.09
N PHE A 306 21.60 12.11 0.28
CA PHE A 306 22.68 13.06 0.57
C PHE A 306 22.91 14.06 -0.57
N ALA A 307 22.86 13.61 -1.84
CA ALA A 307 22.98 14.51 -2.98
C ALA A 307 21.79 15.48 -3.08
N ILE A 308 20.58 15.03 -2.77
CA ILE A 308 19.39 15.88 -2.71
C ILE A 308 19.55 16.93 -1.61
N ILE A 309 19.93 16.52 -0.39
CA ILE A 309 20.15 17.42 0.74
C ILE A 309 21.24 18.45 0.42
N LYS A 310 22.36 18.01 -0.18
CA LYS A 310 23.46 18.92 -0.56
C LYS A 310 23.03 19.94 -1.61
N LYS A 311 22.16 19.55 -2.54
CA LYS A 311 21.72 20.40 -3.67
C LYS A 311 20.59 21.36 -3.29
N SER A 312 19.60 20.86 -2.54
CA SER A 312 18.30 21.54 -2.36
C SER A 312 17.94 21.75 -0.88
N GLY A 313 18.76 21.25 0.04
CA GLY A 313 18.49 21.29 1.48
C GLY A 313 17.59 20.16 1.98
N LEU A 314 17.46 20.08 3.31
CA LEU A 314 16.62 19.08 3.98
C LEU A 314 15.13 19.34 3.72
N SER A 315 14.73 20.61 3.58
CA SER A 315 13.34 21.04 3.36
C SER A 315 12.70 20.40 2.12
N GLU A 316 13.47 20.12 1.07
CA GLU A 316 12.94 19.50 -0.15
C GLU A 316 12.38 18.09 0.12
N LEU A 317 12.98 17.33 1.04
CA LEU A 317 12.47 16.00 1.44
C LEU A 317 11.12 16.08 2.16
N TYR A 318 10.81 17.23 2.74
CA TYR A 318 9.60 17.50 3.53
C TYR A 318 8.58 18.37 2.80
N LYS A 319 8.78 18.62 1.51
CA LYS A 319 7.92 19.52 0.73
C LYS A 319 6.43 19.13 0.71
N ALA A 320 6.13 17.84 0.83
CA ALA A 320 4.76 17.34 0.93
C ALA A 320 4.32 17.00 2.37
N PHE A 321 5.05 17.45 3.39
CA PHE A 321 4.79 17.09 4.78
C PHE A 321 3.35 17.40 5.21
N ASN A 322 2.85 18.62 4.96
CA ASN A 322 1.51 19.03 5.39
C ASN A 322 0.41 18.15 4.78
N ILE A 323 0.52 17.83 3.48
CA ILE A 323 -0.49 16.99 2.82
C ILE A 323 -0.33 15.51 3.23
N SER A 324 0.90 15.03 3.44
CA SER A 324 1.18 13.70 3.99
C SER A 324 0.58 13.55 5.39
N PHE A 325 0.70 14.58 6.24
CA PHE A 325 0.10 14.61 7.57
C PHE A 325 -1.42 14.49 7.54
N ILE A 326 -2.08 15.28 6.68
CA ILE A 326 -3.53 15.18 6.49
C ILE A 326 -3.91 13.78 5.97
N ASN A 327 -3.18 13.25 4.98
CA ASN A 327 -3.41 11.90 4.44
C ASN A 327 -3.27 10.82 5.51
N ASN A 328 -2.26 10.93 6.37
CA ASN A 328 -2.02 9.98 7.46
C ASN A 328 -3.10 10.09 8.54
N ILE A 329 -3.62 11.28 8.84
CA ILE A 329 -4.78 11.43 9.75
C ILE A 329 -5.98 10.69 9.16
N LEU A 330 -6.32 10.97 7.91
CA LEU A 330 -7.45 10.33 7.24
C LEU A 330 -7.30 8.81 7.16
N SER A 331 -6.09 8.32 6.88
CA SER A 331 -5.78 6.90 6.84
C SER A 331 -5.95 6.23 8.20
N ASN A 332 -5.45 6.84 9.28
CA ASN A 332 -5.56 6.30 10.63
C ASN A 332 -7.01 6.35 11.15
N VAL A 333 -7.76 7.42 10.86
CA VAL A 333 -9.20 7.49 11.13
C VAL A 333 -9.94 6.38 10.40
N LEU A 334 -9.64 6.18 9.11
CA LEU A 334 -10.27 5.14 8.30
C LEU A 334 -9.96 3.74 8.84
N SER A 335 -8.69 3.46 9.18
CA SER A 335 -8.29 2.16 9.73
C SER A 335 -9.07 1.85 11.00
N LYS A 336 -9.10 2.80 11.96
CA LYS A 336 -9.84 2.62 13.21
C LYS A 336 -11.33 2.43 12.99
N TYR A 337 -11.93 3.15 12.04
CA TYR A 337 -13.32 2.95 11.67
C TYR A 337 -13.55 1.54 11.11
N LEU A 338 -12.68 1.06 10.22
CA LEU A 338 -12.76 -0.30 9.65
C LEU A 338 -12.57 -1.38 10.72
N ASP A 339 -11.66 -1.19 11.67
CA ASP A 339 -11.43 -2.14 12.77
C ASP A 339 -12.67 -2.27 13.67
N ASN A 340 -13.28 -1.13 14.02
CA ASN A 340 -14.54 -1.10 14.76
C ASN A 340 -15.69 -1.79 13.98
N MET A 341 -15.71 -1.64 12.66
CA MET A 341 -16.71 -2.29 11.81
C MET A 341 -16.53 -3.81 11.75
N GLU A 342 -15.29 -4.31 11.65
CA GLU A 342 -15.01 -5.74 11.68
C GLU A 342 -15.47 -6.37 13.00
N LEU A 343 -15.25 -5.67 14.12
CA LEU A 343 -15.74 -6.09 15.43
C LEU A 343 -17.27 -6.19 15.48
N VAL A 344 -18.00 -5.21 14.93
CA VAL A 344 -19.47 -5.24 14.84
C VAL A 344 -19.95 -6.41 13.99
N LEU A 345 -19.31 -6.66 12.83
CA LEU A 345 -19.66 -7.78 11.96
C LEU A 345 -19.41 -9.14 12.63
N ASN A 346 -18.32 -9.26 13.38
CA ASN A 346 -18.00 -10.47 14.15
C ASN A 346 -19.02 -10.71 15.28
N LEU A 347 -19.43 -9.67 16.01
CA LEU A 347 -20.48 -9.78 17.03
C LEU A 347 -21.83 -10.22 16.43
N ILE A 348 -22.18 -9.70 15.26
CA ILE A 348 -23.40 -10.13 14.53
C ILE A 348 -23.28 -11.61 14.12
N ALA A 349 -22.10 -12.07 13.68
CA ALA A 349 -21.87 -13.46 13.31
C ALA A 349 -21.97 -14.41 14.52
N ILE A 350 -21.39 -14.02 15.67
CA ILE A 350 -21.48 -14.78 16.93
C ILE A 350 -22.93 -14.88 17.39
N LYS A 351 -23.67 -13.76 17.42
CA LYS A 351 -25.09 -13.75 17.79
C LYS A 351 -25.91 -14.72 16.94
N LYS A 352 -25.62 -14.80 15.63
CA LYS A 352 -26.28 -15.74 14.70
C LYS A 352 -26.01 -17.21 15.03
N ASN A 353 -24.79 -17.55 15.45
CA ASN A 353 -24.43 -18.91 15.82
C ASN A 353 -25.06 -19.33 17.15
N ILE A 354 -25.26 -18.38 18.07
CA ILE A 354 -25.97 -18.62 19.33
C ILE A 354 -27.46 -18.87 19.06
N THR A 355 -28.12 -18.05 18.23
CA THR A 355 -29.57 -18.21 17.92
C THR A 355 -29.93 -19.42 17.05
N LYS A 356 -28.93 -20.15 16.53
CA LYS A 356 -29.14 -21.38 15.75
C LYS A 356 -29.01 -22.65 16.59
N LYS A 357 -28.43 -22.56 17.78
CA LYS A 357 -28.51 -23.59 18.82
C LYS A 357 -29.77 -23.33 19.64
#